data_AF-A0A842NXD6-F1
#
_entry.id   AF-A0A842NXD6-F1
#
_cell.length_a   1.000
_cell.length_b   1.000
_cell.length_c   1.000
_cell.angle_alpha   90.00
_cell.angle_beta   90.00
_cell.angle_gamma   90.00
#
_symmetry.space_group_name_H-M   'P 1'
#
loop_
_entity.id
_entity.type
_entity.pdbx_description
1 polymer ?
#
loop_
_entity_poly.entity_id
_entity_poly.type
_entity_poly.pdbx_seq_one_letter_code
_entity_poly.pdbx_strand_id
1 'polypeptide(L)'
;MTETKIIPIFPLDLVLFPRQELPLRVFEPRYKQLVDDCMLGDGQFGVCLIDEHNSVNGWNSPHMVGTIAKISKCQDVELDGLQLHIETMGRNSFKIKKIIPPVISQPTNYDPFSVEGHHEVSKIHEEIGTQEKMYIQAEVELIPEIDENVSLIQWKGLIELWKKKIIHQALTSDPSNPHTVDSHALDHVLEQYYLTSDTPTIDYIYSLAALGAKVPNELQPLLEADTIDTLIEKTKELLTVK
;
A
#
# COMPACT_ATOMS: atom_id res chain seq x y z
N MET A 1 4.28 -8.46 -26.58
CA MET A 1 4.69 -7.32 -25.74
C MET A 1 3.53 -7.03 -24.83
N THR A 2 3.72 -7.16 -23.53
CA THR A 2 2.72 -6.79 -22.52
C THR A 2 2.45 -5.29 -22.62
N GLU A 3 1.19 -4.92 -22.52
CA GLU A 3 0.74 -3.53 -22.68
C GLU A 3 1.20 -2.70 -21.48
N THR A 4 1.92 -1.59 -21.75
CA THR A 4 2.27 -0.63 -20.70
C THR A 4 1.30 0.54 -20.73
N LYS A 5 1.02 1.10 -19.54
CA LYS A 5 0.19 2.32 -19.41
C LYS A 5 0.86 3.33 -18.48
N ILE A 6 0.60 4.61 -18.70
CA ILE A 6 1.04 5.67 -17.80
C ILE A 6 -0.06 5.92 -16.79
N ILE A 7 0.27 5.86 -15.50
CA ILE A 7 -0.66 6.14 -14.41
C ILE A 7 -0.08 7.15 -13.41
N PRO A 8 -0.94 7.90 -12.68
CA PRO A 8 -0.54 8.61 -11.47
C PRO A 8 -0.05 7.63 -10.40
N ILE A 9 0.95 8.03 -9.61
CA ILE A 9 1.51 7.26 -8.51
C ILE A 9 1.38 8.06 -7.20
N PHE A 10 0.87 7.39 -6.18
CA PHE A 10 0.74 7.87 -4.82
C PHE A 10 1.63 7.01 -3.90
N PRO A 11 2.86 7.49 -3.58
CA PRO A 11 3.70 6.86 -2.58
C PRO A 11 3.12 7.01 -1.17
N LEU A 12 2.94 5.90 -0.45
CA LEU A 12 2.42 5.84 0.92
C LEU A 12 3.31 4.95 1.80
N ASP A 13 3.27 5.15 3.11
CA ASP A 13 3.94 4.28 4.08
C ASP A 13 3.07 3.04 4.42
N LEU A 14 2.59 2.36 3.38
CA LEU A 14 1.82 1.13 3.48
C LEU A 14 1.91 0.33 2.19
N VAL A 15 1.60 -0.97 2.29
CA VAL A 15 1.37 -1.85 1.14
C VAL A 15 -0.15 -2.03 0.99
N LEU A 16 -0.67 -1.69 -0.19
CA LEU A 16 -2.04 -2.00 -0.58
C LEU A 16 -2.06 -3.33 -1.33
N PHE A 17 -2.78 -4.33 -0.84
CA PHE A 17 -2.98 -5.57 -1.60
C PHE A 17 -4.16 -5.47 -2.58
N PRO A 18 -4.19 -6.30 -3.64
CA PRO A 18 -5.39 -6.48 -4.45
C PRO A 18 -6.63 -6.73 -3.59
N ARG A 19 -7.78 -6.17 -4.01
CA ARG A 19 -9.10 -6.33 -3.35
C ARG A 19 -9.18 -5.81 -1.91
N GLN A 20 -8.15 -5.15 -1.40
CA GLN A 20 -8.17 -4.49 -0.10
C GLN A 20 -8.75 -3.08 -0.24
N GLU A 21 -9.56 -2.66 0.73
CA GLU A 21 -10.06 -1.29 0.84
C GLU A 21 -8.99 -0.36 1.41
N LEU A 22 -8.90 0.85 0.86
CA LEU A 22 -8.02 1.89 1.35
C LEU A 22 -8.75 3.24 1.36
N PRO A 23 -9.35 3.63 2.50
CA PRO A 23 -9.84 4.99 2.68
C PRO A 23 -8.67 5.95 2.87
N LEU A 24 -8.69 7.11 2.20
CA LEU A 24 -7.66 8.14 2.31
C LEU A 24 -8.28 9.51 2.57
N ARG A 25 -7.56 10.32 3.34
CA ARG A 25 -7.80 11.76 3.49
C ARG A 25 -6.71 12.50 2.73
N VAL A 26 -7.10 13.19 1.66
CA VAL A 26 -6.19 13.89 0.76
C VAL A 26 -6.34 15.39 0.98
N PHE A 27 -5.26 16.04 1.38
CA PHE A 27 -5.21 17.48 1.67
C PHE A 27 -4.06 18.18 0.96
N GLU A 28 -2.96 17.49 0.63
CA GLU A 28 -1.85 18.07 -0.12
C GLU A 28 -2.28 18.45 -1.56
N PRO A 29 -1.97 19.67 -2.05
CA PRO A 29 -2.38 20.14 -3.38
C PRO A 29 -2.01 19.21 -4.54
N ARG A 30 -0.80 18.63 -4.50
CA ARG A 30 -0.33 17.70 -5.54
C ARG A 30 -1.19 16.43 -5.65
N TYR A 31 -1.68 15.94 -4.53
CA TYR A 31 -2.52 14.74 -4.50
C TYR A 31 -3.99 15.06 -4.73
N LYS A 32 -4.44 16.29 -4.43
CA LYS A 32 -5.73 16.78 -4.91
C LYS A 32 -5.77 16.81 -6.43
N GLN A 33 -4.74 17.37 -7.08
CA GLN A 33 -4.61 17.32 -8.54
C GLN A 33 -4.62 15.88 -9.07
N LEU A 34 -3.93 14.96 -8.40
CA LEU A 34 -3.97 13.53 -8.75
C LEU A 34 -5.39 12.97 -8.71
N VAL A 35 -6.13 13.22 -7.63
CA VAL A 35 -7.52 12.75 -7.48
C VAL A 35 -8.42 13.38 -8.54
N ASP A 36 -8.29 14.67 -8.79
CA ASP A 36 -9.07 15.38 -9.83
C ASP A 36 -8.82 14.78 -11.21
N ASP A 37 -7.56 14.54 -11.57
CA ASP A 37 -7.18 13.89 -12.83
C ASP A 37 -7.74 12.47 -12.93
N CYS A 38 -7.74 11.71 -11.83
CA CYS A 38 -8.34 10.39 -11.77
C CYS A 38 -9.86 10.45 -11.99
N MET A 39 -10.54 11.38 -11.33
CA MET A 39 -12.00 11.54 -11.44
C MET A 39 -12.45 12.00 -12.83
N LEU A 40 -11.60 12.73 -13.56
CA LEU A 40 -11.81 13.08 -14.97
C LEU A 40 -11.46 11.94 -15.94
N GLY A 41 -10.64 10.99 -15.51
CA GLY A 41 -10.16 9.85 -16.29
C GLY A 41 -10.86 8.53 -15.94
N ASP A 42 -10.06 7.49 -15.74
CA ASP A 42 -10.53 6.13 -15.44
C ASP A 42 -10.69 5.86 -13.94
N GLY A 43 -10.53 6.86 -13.08
CA GLY A 43 -10.60 6.78 -11.62
C GLY A 43 -9.52 5.92 -10.97
N GLN A 44 -8.39 5.68 -11.65
CA GLN A 44 -7.31 4.82 -11.15
C GLN A 44 -6.01 5.57 -10.90
N PHE A 45 -5.32 5.19 -9.83
CA PHE A 45 -3.93 5.55 -9.57
C PHE A 45 -3.18 4.37 -8.98
N GLY A 46 -1.87 4.39 -9.02
CA GLY A 46 -1.02 3.38 -8.38
C GLY A 46 -0.67 3.78 -6.95
N VAL A 47 -0.84 2.87 -6.00
CA VAL A 47 -0.31 3.00 -4.64
C VAL A 47 0.98 2.19 -4.55
N CYS A 48 2.06 2.85 -4.15
CA CYS A 48 3.35 2.19 -3.92
C CYS A 48 3.83 2.49 -2.50
N LEU A 49 4.52 1.51 -1.89
CA LEU A 49 5.26 1.75 -0.67
C LEU A 49 6.35 2.81 -0.92
N ILE A 50 6.61 3.69 0.04
CA ILE A 50 7.72 4.66 -0.04
C ILE A 50 9.06 3.93 0.05
N ASP A 51 9.97 4.26 -0.86
CA ASP A 51 11.38 3.88 -0.78
C ASP A 51 12.16 4.96 -0.03
N GLU A 52 12.48 4.68 1.25
CA GLU A 52 13.19 5.60 2.14
C GLU A 52 14.61 5.96 1.68
N HIS A 53 15.17 5.22 0.73
CA HIS A 53 16.54 5.42 0.25
C HIS A 53 16.60 6.26 -1.02
N ASN A 54 15.46 6.56 -1.64
CA ASN A 54 15.38 7.26 -2.90
C ASN A 54 14.39 8.43 -2.86
N SER A 55 14.66 9.44 -3.70
CA SER A 55 13.73 10.55 -3.90
C SER A 55 13.61 10.90 -5.37
N VAL A 56 12.46 11.45 -5.74
CA VAL A 56 12.16 11.94 -7.09
C VAL A 56 11.91 13.43 -6.99
N ASN A 57 12.88 14.24 -7.43
CA ASN A 57 12.87 15.70 -7.26
C ASN A 57 12.64 16.15 -5.80
N GLY A 58 13.22 15.43 -4.83
CA GLY A 58 13.05 15.70 -3.40
C GLY A 58 11.78 15.10 -2.78
N TRP A 59 10.84 14.59 -3.58
CA TRP A 59 9.66 13.87 -3.08
C TRP A 59 9.98 12.40 -2.79
N ASN A 60 9.19 11.79 -1.91
CA ASN A 60 9.28 10.36 -1.61
C ASN A 60 9.19 9.51 -2.88
N SER A 61 10.20 8.69 -3.14
CA SER A 61 10.21 7.77 -4.28
C SER A 61 9.31 6.56 -4.00
N PRO A 62 8.61 6.00 -5.00
CA PRO A 62 7.90 4.75 -4.85
C PRO A 62 8.85 3.54 -4.94
N HIS A 63 8.48 2.46 -4.26
CA HIS A 63 8.91 1.12 -4.62
C HIS A 63 8.45 0.77 -6.05
N MET A 64 9.20 -0.13 -6.69
CA MET A 64 9.01 -0.47 -8.11
C MET A 64 7.79 -1.37 -8.37
N VAL A 65 7.15 -1.90 -7.34
CA VAL A 65 5.91 -2.68 -7.44
C VAL A 65 4.87 -2.08 -6.50
N GLY A 66 3.67 -1.88 -7.02
CA GLY A 66 2.53 -1.29 -6.31
C GLY A 66 1.21 -1.91 -6.77
N THR A 67 0.11 -1.36 -6.26
CA THR A 67 -1.25 -1.82 -6.58
C THR A 67 -2.08 -0.72 -7.18
N ILE A 68 -2.82 -1.02 -8.24
CA ILE A 68 -3.81 -0.08 -8.77
C ILE A 68 -4.92 0.09 -7.74
N ALA A 69 -5.13 1.32 -7.27
CA ALA A 69 -6.27 1.72 -6.48
C ALA A 69 -7.34 2.33 -7.41
N LYS A 70 -8.57 1.81 -7.31
CA LYS A 70 -9.74 2.37 -8.02
C LYS A 70 -10.58 3.16 -7.02
N ILE A 71 -10.80 4.44 -7.29
CA ILE A 71 -11.69 5.29 -6.49
C ILE A 71 -13.13 4.80 -6.67
N SER A 72 -13.78 4.44 -5.56
CA SER A 72 -15.20 4.06 -5.52
C SER A 72 -16.08 5.23 -5.09
N LYS A 73 -15.55 6.14 -4.26
CA LYS A 73 -16.27 7.30 -3.74
C LYS A 73 -15.30 8.43 -3.44
N CYS A 74 -15.71 9.67 -3.72
CA CYS A 74 -14.97 10.88 -3.43
C CYS A 74 -15.92 11.92 -2.85
N GLN A 75 -15.56 12.51 -1.71
CA GLN A 75 -16.38 13.49 -1.00
C GLN A 75 -15.49 14.60 -0.43
N ASP A 76 -15.97 15.83 -0.50
CA ASP A 76 -15.41 16.94 0.28
C ASP A 76 -15.78 16.74 1.75
N VAL A 77 -14.78 16.76 2.63
CA VAL A 77 -14.98 16.64 4.10
C VAL A 77 -15.47 17.95 4.69
N GLU A 78 -14.98 19.05 4.15
CA GLU A 78 -15.26 20.41 4.61
C GLU A 78 -15.82 21.24 3.45
N LEU A 79 -16.63 22.25 3.77
CA LEU A 79 -17.27 23.13 2.77
C LEU A 79 -16.25 23.98 1.98
N ASP A 80 -15.01 24.05 2.45
CA ASP A 80 -13.92 24.78 1.81
C ASP A 80 -13.21 23.98 0.69
N GLY A 81 -13.52 22.68 0.54
CA GLY A 81 -12.90 21.79 -0.44
C GLY A 81 -11.40 21.56 -0.21
N LEU A 82 -10.86 21.91 0.96
CA LEU A 82 -9.42 21.74 1.25
C LEU A 82 -9.05 20.27 1.49
N GLN A 83 -10.03 19.44 1.86
CA GLN A 83 -9.80 18.06 2.21
C GLN A 83 -10.80 17.14 1.53
N LEU A 84 -10.27 16.18 0.79
CA LEU A 84 -11.02 15.12 0.15
C LEU A 84 -10.95 13.86 1.01
N HIS A 85 -12.09 13.21 1.20
CA HIS A 85 -12.14 11.83 1.64
C HIS A 85 -12.47 10.96 0.44
N ILE A 86 -11.57 10.02 0.14
CA ILE A 86 -11.76 9.05 -0.93
C ILE A 86 -11.81 7.65 -0.35
N GLU A 87 -12.74 6.85 -0.85
CA GLU A 87 -12.75 5.41 -0.66
C GLU A 87 -12.16 4.78 -1.92
N THR A 88 -11.20 3.89 -1.75
CA THR A 88 -10.55 3.18 -2.85
C THR A 88 -10.51 1.69 -2.58
N MET A 89 -10.39 0.91 -3.64
CA MET A 89 -10.25 -0.55 -3.56
C MET A 89 -9.12 -0.98 -4.48
N GLY A 90 -8.23 -1.82 -3.95
CA GLY A 90 -7.14 -2.45 -4.71
C GLY A 90 -7.65 -3.27 -5.89
N ARG A 91 -6.91 -3.25 -6.98
CA ARG A 91 -7.10 -4.06 -8.20
C ARG A 91 -5.81 -4.83 -8.46
N ASN A 92 -5.35 -4.89 -9.70
CA ASN A 92 -4.14 -5.60 -10.07
C ASN A 92 -2.89 -4.91 -9.51
N SER A 93 -1.92 -5.72 -9.12
CA SER A 93 -0.55 -5.24 -8.89
C SER A 93 0.08 -4.83 -10.22
N PHE A 94 1.08 -3.96 -10.16
CA PHE A 94 1.83 -3.52 -11.33
C PHE A 94 3.31 -3.35 -11.00
N LYS A 95 4.14 -3.40 -12.03
CA LYS A 95 5.57 -3.09 -11.96
C LYS A 95 5.86 -1.81 -12.72
N ILE A 96 6.54 -0.88 -12.07
CA ILE A 96 7.06 0.34 -12.68
C ILE A 96 8.18 -0.04 -13.67
N LYS A 97 8.06 0.44 -14.91
CA LYS A 97 9.11 0.38 -15.93
C LYS A 97 9.93 1.66 -15.96
N LYS A 98 9.25 2.79 -15.78
CA LYS A 98 9.86 4.11 -15.81
C LYS A 98 9.10 5.08 -14.91
N ILE A 99 9.83 5.76 -14.03
CA ILE A 99 9.31 6.86 -13.24
C ILE A 99 9.34 8.14 -14.10
N ILE A 100 8.24 8.89 -14.06
CA ILE A 100 8.09 10.22 -14.65
C ILE A 100 7.99 11.20 -13.49
N PRO A 101 9.05 12.00 -13.23
CA PRO A 101 9.08 12.94 -12.11
C PRO A 101 7.96 14.00 -12.19
N PRO A 102 7.48 14.51 -11.04
CA PRO A 102 6.61 15.67 -11.02
C PRO A 102 7.37 16.89 -11.55
N VAL A 103 6.64 17.84 -12.13
CA VAL A 103 7.23 19.07 -12.70
C VAL A 103 7.87 19.95 -11.63
N ILE A 104 7.36 19.87 -10.40
CA ILE A 104 7.84 20.63 -9.24
C ILE A 104 8.83 19.80 -8.43
N SER A 105 9.94 20.41 -8.04
CA SER A 105 10.77 19.88 -6.97
C SER A 105 10.19 20.23 -5.61
N GLN A 106 10.45 19.39 -4.60
CA GLN A 106 10.05 19.68 -3.24
C GLN A 106 10.74 20.96 -2.74
N PRO A 107 9.99 21.97 -2.27
CA PRO A 107 10.57 23.15 -1.65
C PRO A 107 11.38 22.80 -0.39
N THR A 108 12.49 23.51 -0.15
CA THR A 108 13.46 23.20 0.93
C THR A 108 12.86 23.14 2.33
N ASN A 109 11.83 23.95 2.62
CA ASN A 109 11.15 24.03 3.92
C ASN A 109 9.68 23.64 3.80
N TYR A 110 9.36 22.74 2.86
CA TYR A 110 8.00 22.32 2.62
C TYR A 110 7.41 21.58 3.82
N ASP A 111 6.34 22.13 4.39
CA ASP A 111 5.50 21.44 5.36
C ASP A 111 4.13 21.13 4.73
N PRO A 112 3.83 19.84 4.43
CA PRO A 112 2.56 19.43 3.84
C PRO A 112 1.35 19.65 4.75
N PHE A 113 1.54 19.92 6.05
CA PHE A 113 0.46 20.18 6.99
C PHE A 113 0.20 21.68 7.21
N SER A 114 1.03 22.55 6.63
CA SER A 114 0.89 23.99 6.73
C SER A 114 0.15 24.59 5.53
N VAL A 115 -0.60 25.67 5.78
CA VAL A 115 -1.25 26.46 4.71
C VAL A 115 -0.19 27.12 3.83
N GLU A 116 0.93 27.55 4.43
CA GLU A 116 2.04 28.17 3.74
C GLU A 116 2.70 27.21 2.74
N GLY A 117 2.93 25.95 3.13
CA GLY A 117 3.46 24.92 2.25
C GLY A 117 2.50 24.61 1.09
N HIS A 118 1.20 24.56 1.35
CA HIS A 118 0.19 24.39 0.30
C HIS A 118 0.21 25.55 -0.70
N HIS A 119 0.26 26.78 -0.21
CA HIS A 119 0.33 27.98 -1.04
C HIS A 119 1.63 28.04 -1.85
N GLU A 120 2.77 27.68 -1.27
CA GLU A 120 4.06 27.66 -1.96
C GLU A 120 4.03 26.71 -3.17
N VAL A 121 3.59 25.47 -2.96
CA VAL A 121 3.48 24.47 -4.04
C VAL A 121 2.49 24.91 -5.12
N SER A 122 1.33 25.43 -4.72
CA SER A 122 0.30 25.89 -5.67
C SER A 122 0.80 27.08 -6.50
N LYS A 123 1.50 28.02 -5.88
CA LYS A 123 2.07 29.18 -6.57
C LYS A 123 3.15 28.77 -7.58
N ILE A 124 4.05 27.87 -7.20
CA ILE A 124 5.08 27.36 -8.12
C ILE A 124 4.42 26.67 -9.33
N HIS A 125 3.34 25.91 -9.10
CA HIS A 125 2.59 25.25 -10.17
C HIS A 125 1.88 26.23 -11.11
N GLU A 126 1.28 27.30 -10.57
CA GLU A 126 0.68 28.37 -11.37
C GLU A 126 1.72 29.08 -12.28
N GLU A 127 2.94 29.28 -11.78
CA GLU A 127 4.04 29.89 -12.55
C GLU A 127 4.56 28.98 -13.67
N ILE A 128 4.56 27.66 -13.47
CA ILE A 128 4.99 26.67 -14.46
C ILE A 128 3.90 26.42 -15.52
N GLY A 129 2.65 26.27 -15.08
CA GLY A 129 1.50 25.97 -15.92
C GLY A 129 0.62 24.88 -15.32
N THR A 130 -0.67 25.17 -15.18
CA THR A 130 -1.63 24.30 -14.45
C THR A 130 -1.91 22.94 -15.08
N GLN A 131 -1.49 22.71 -16.32
CA GLN A 131 -1.62 21.44 -17.02
C GLN A 131 -0.53 20.43 -16.63
N GLU A 132 0.61 20.91 -16.13
CA GLU A 132 1.73 20.07 -15.71
C GLU A 132 1.38 19.31 -14.42
N LYS A 133 1.98 18.12 -14.23
CA LYS A 133 1.64 17.24 -13.10
C LYS A 133 2.54 17.51 -11.91
N MET A 134 1.94 17.80 -10.75
CA MET A 134 2.63 17.98 -9.48
C MET A 134 2.94 16.66 -8.77
N TYR A 135 2.37 15.55 -9.24
CA TYR A 135 2.53 14.22 -8.68
C TYR A 135 3.40 13.33 -9.59
N ILE A 136 3.93 12.25 -9.02
CA ILE A 136 4.73 11.27 -9.78
C ILE A 136 3.80 10.51 -10.72
N GLN A 137 4.22 10.35 -11.97
CA GLN A 137 3.61 9.39 -12.88
C GLN A 137 4.58 8.23 -13.12
N ALA A 138 4.08 7.09 -13.60
CA ALA A 138 4.93 6.00 -14.02
C ALA A 138 4.36 5.29 -15.24
N GLU A 139 5.24 4.84 -16.13
CA GLU A 139 4.93 3.79 -17.08
C GLU A 139 4.98 2.46 -16.35
N VAL A 140 3.87 1.72 -16.38
CA VAL A 140 3.69 0.49 -15.61
C VAL A 140 3.27 -0.67 -16.50
N GLU A 141 3.66 -1.87 -16.09
CA GLU A 141 3.18 -3.15 -16.62
C GLU A 141 2.35 -3.86 -15.55
N LEU A 142 1.16 -4.33 -15.89
CA LEU A 142 0.31 -5.07 -14.95
C LEU A 142 0.90 -6.46 -14.65
N ILE A 143 0.86 -6.84 -13.38
CA ILE A 143 1.18 -8.19 -12.93
C ILE A 143 -0.12 -9.01 -12.98
N PRO A 144 -0.12 -10.21 -13.60
CA PRO A 144 -1.28 -11.09 -13.61
C PRO A 144 -1.78 -11.41 -12.20
N GLU A 145 -3.09 -11.55 -12.04
CA GLU A 145 -3.66 -12.07 -10.78
C GLU A 145 -3.30 -13.55 -10.62
N ILE A 146 -2.99 -13.94 -9.38
CA ILE A 146 -2.83 -15.34 -9.02
C ILE A 146 -4.23 -15.96 -8.96
N ASP A 147 -4.54 -16.89 -9.86
CA ASP A 147 -5.82 -17.61 -9.94
C ASP A 147 -5.76 -19.01 -9.31
N GLU A 148 -4.59 -19.38 -8.79
CA GLU A 148 -4.31 -20.66 -8.16
C GLU A 148 -4.96 -20.77 -6.76
N ASN A 149 -5.39 -21.99 -6.41
CA ASN A 149 -6.02 -22.25 -5.13
C ASN A 149 -5.00 -22.43 -4.01
N VAL A 150 -5.31 -21.90 -2.83
CA VAL A 150 -4.53 -22.16 -1.61
C VAL A 150 -4.93 -23.53 -1.06
N SER A 151 -3.98 -24.45 -0.89
CA SER A 151 -4.30 -25.73 -0.24
C SER A 151 -4.50 -25.55 1.27
N LEU A 152 -5.42 -26.32 1.85
CA LEU A 152 -5.65 -26.35 3.29
C LEU A 152 -4.39 -26.69 4.11
N ILE A 153 -3.49 -27.50 3.55
CA ILE A 153 -2.24 -27.88 4.20
C ILE A 153 -1.29 -26.68 4.26
N GLN A 154 -1.12 -25.94 3.16
CA GLN A 154 -0.32 -24.71 3.14
C GLN A 154 -0.90 -23.69 4.11
N TRP A 155 -2.22 -23.48 4.07
CA TRP A 155 -2.91 -22.51 4.93
C TRP A 155 -2.72 -22.79 6.42
N LYS A 156 -2.99 -24.03 6.86
CA LYS A 156 -2.78 -24.44 8.26
C LYS A 156 -1.31 -24.28 8.68
N GLY A 157 -0.37 -24.57 7.78
CA GLY A 157 1.05 -24.33 8.01
C GLY A 157 1.38 -22.85 8.26
N LEU A 158 0.78 -21.93 7.50
CA LEU A 158 0.95 -20.48 7.71
C LEU A 158 0.37 -20.02 9.05
N ILE A 159 -0.83 -20.48 9.42
CA ILE A 159 -1.44 -20.17 10.72
C ILE A 159 -0.52 -20.58 11.88
N GLU A 160 0.04 -21.79 11.82
CA GLU A 160 0.95 -22.28 12.87
C GLU A 160 2.25 -21.46 12.96
N LEU A 161 2.80 -21.03 11.82
CA LEU A 161 3.94 -20.12 11.80
C LEU A 161 3.58 -18.76 12.39
N TRP A 162 2.43 -18.20 12.03
CA TRP A 162 1.94 -16.94 12.58
C TRP A 162 1.78 -17.02 14.09
N LYS A 163 1.10 -18.06 14.62
CA LYS A 163 0.95 -18.24 16.07
C LYS A 163 2.30 -18.27 16.78
N LYS A 164 3.26 -19.05 16.26
CA LYS A 164 4.63 -19.12 16.81
C LYS A 164 5.32 -17.76 16.80
N LYS A 165 5.20 -17.00 15.72
CA LYS A 165 5.77 -15.66 15.61
C LYS A 165 5.19 -14.71 16.65
N ILE A 166 3.87 -14.66 16.79
CA ILE A 166 3.21 -13.75 17.74
C ILE A 166 3.57 -14.10 19.19
N ILE A 167 3.56 -15.40 19.55
CA ILE A 167 3.98 -15.84 20.88
C ILE A 167 5.43 -15.44 21.15
N HIS A 168 6.34 -15.68 20.20
CA HIS A 168 7.74 -15.30 20.35
C HIS A 168 7.92 -13.78 20.50
N GLN A 169 7.19 -12.98 19.73
CA GLN A 169 7.23 -11.52 19.82
C GLN A 169 6.75 -11.01 21.19
N ALA A 170 5.65 -11.56 21.71
CA ALA A 170 5.13 -11.16 23.03
C ALA A 170 6.08 -11.54 24.19
N LEU A 171 6.79 -12.66 24.06
CA LEU A 171 7.81 -13.07 25.03
C LEU A 171 9.06 -12.20 24.99
N THR A 172 9.39 -11.63 23.82
CA THR A 172 10.64 -10.87 23.60
C THR A 172 10.45 -9.36 23.62
N SER A 173 9.21 -8.85 23.65
CA SER A 173 8.92 -7.42 23.62
C SER A 173 9.34 -6.68 24.89
N ASP A 174 9.23 -7.32 26.06
CA ASP A 174 9.72 -6.79 27.33
C ASP A 174 10.47 -7.88 28.11
N PRO A 175 11.82 -7.88 28.09
CA PRO A 175 12.63 -8.87 28.81
C PRO A 175 12.44 -8.83 30.34
N SER A 176 11.93 -7.71 30.88
CA SER A 176 11.70 -7.54 32.32
C SER A 176 10.32 -8.04 32.76
N ASN A 177 9.36 -8.14 31.83
CA ASN A 177 8.02 -8.65 32.07
C ASN A 177 7.46 -9.37 30.82
N PRO A 178 7.88 -10.62 30.56
CA PRO A 178 7.46 -11.35 29.37
C PRO A 178 5.96 -11.60 29.38
N HIS A 179 5.27 -11.13 28.35
CA HIS A 179 3.84 -11.36 28.19
C HIS A 179 3.61 -12.74 27.58
N THR A 180 2.93 -13.62 28.31
CA THR A 180 2.49 -14.91 27.76
C THR A 180 1.19 -14.73 27.00
N VAL A 181 1.23 -14.97 25.70
CA VAL A 181 0.04 -15.03 24.86
C VAL A 181 -0.41 -16.49 24.77
N ASP A 182 -1.65 -16.75 25.19
CA ASP A 182 -2.25 -18.08 25.08
C ASP A 182 -2.73 -18.35 23.64
N SER A 183 -2.68 -19.62 23.23
CA SER A 183 -3.14 -20.05 21.91
C SER A 183 -4.61 -19.70 21.67
N HIS A 184 -5.46 -19.79 22.70
CA HIS A 184 -6.89 -19.52 22.56
C HIS A 184 -7.16 -18.03 22.25
N ALA A 185 -6.33 -17.12 22.75
CA ALA A 185 -6.43 -15.70 22.42
C ALA A 185 -6.10 -15.44 20.94
N LEU A 186 -5.12 -16.17 20.40
CA LEU A 186 -4.75 -16.10 18.98
C LEU A 186 -5.83 -16.66 18.06
N ASP A 187 -6.51 -17.73 18.49
CA ASP A 187 -7.66 -18.27 17.76
C ASP A 187 -8.79 -17.24 17.63
N HIS A 188 -9.08 -16.48 18.70
CA HIS A 188 -10.05 -15.38 18.63
C HIS A 188 -9.64 -14.25 17.67
N VAL A 189 -8.35 -13.94 17.59
CA VAL A 189 -7.87 -12.97 16.58
C VAL A 189 -8.15 -13.52 15.18
N LEU A 190 -7.84 -14.79 14.90
CA LEU A 190 -8.13 -15.40 13.60
C LEU A 190 -9.63 -15.38 13.28
N GLU A 191 -10.51 -15.65 14.27
CA GLU A 191 -11.96 -15.58 14.11
C GLU A 191 -12.44 -14.17 13.76
N GLN A 192 -11.91 -13.13 14.43
CA GLN A 192 -12.28 -11.72 14.18
C GLN A 192 -12.00 -11.30 12.74
N TYR A 193 -10.94 -11.83 12.14
CA TYR A 193 -10.56 -11.57 10.74
C TYR A 193 -11.08 -12.66 9.77
N TYR A 194 -11.96 -13.55 10.22
CA TYR A 194 -12.54 -14.64 9.42
C TYR A 194 -11.52 -15.63 8.83
N LEU A 195 -10.36 -15.77 9.47
CA LEU A 195 -9.22 -16.60 9.05
C LEU A 195 -9.32 -18.08 9.49
N THR A 196 -10.40 -18.47 10.17
CA THR A 196 -10.63 -19.87 10.59
C THR A 196 -11.36 -20.72 9.54
N SER A 197 -11.53 -20.20 8.33
CA SER A 197 -12.24 -20.87 7.23
C SER A 197 -11.49 -22.09 6.68
N ASP A 198 -12.24 -23.12 6.29
CA ASP A 198 -11.74 -24.30 5.56
C ASP A 198 -11.59 -24.08 4.04
N THR A 199 -11.91 -22.88 3.54
CA THR A 199 -11.74 -22.48 2.13
C THR A 199 -10.84 -21.25 2.06
N PRO A 200 -9.52 -21.41 2.23
CA PRO A 200 -8.60 -20.28 2.27
C PRO A 200 -8.48 -19.60 0.91
N THR A 201 -8.39 -18.27 0.96
CA THR A 201 -8.19 -17.42 -0.22
C THR A 201 -6.86 -16.69 -0.13
N ILE A 202 -6.46 -16.08 -1.23
CA ILE A 202 -5.26 -15.23 -1.28
C ILE A 202 -5.42 -14.02 -0.35
N ASP A 203 -6.61 -13.43 -0.29
CA ASP A 203 -6.95 -12.32 0.61
C ASP A 203 -6.68 -12.70 2.09
N TYR A 204 -6.86 -13.98 2.46
CA TYR A 204 -6.55 -14.47 3.81
C TYR A 204 -5.05 -14.56 4.07
N ILE A 205 -4.24 -14.89 3.06
CA ILE A 205 -2.78 -14.88 3.16
C ILE A 205 -2.30 -13.45 3.41
N TYR A 206 -2.80 -12.49 2.62
CA TYR A 206 -2.46 -11.07 2.81
C TYR A 206 -2.87 -10.57 4.20
N SER A 207 -4.07 -10.92 4.66
CA SER A 207 -4.57 -10.55 6.00
C SER A 207 -3.70 -11.16 7.11
N LEU A 208 -3.36 -12.44 7.01
CA LEU A 208 -2.50 -13.12 8.00
C LEU A 208 -1.09 -12.54 8.01
N ALA A 209 -0.53 -12.23 6.85
CA ALA A 209 0.78 -11.59 6.73
C ALA A 209 0.77 -10.19 7.36
N ALA A 210 -0.27 -9.39 7.12
CA ALA A 210 -0.44 -8.08 7.72
C ALA A 210 -0.52 -8.16 9.26
N LEU A 211 -1.22 -9.15 9.81
CA LEU A 211 -1.25 -9.42 11.26
C LEU A 211 0.11 -9.85 11.82
N GLY A 212 1.01 -10.40 11.00
CA GLY A 212 2.33 -10.86 11.40
C GLY A 212 3.46 -9.86 11.13
N ALA A 213 3.24 -8.84 10.31
CA ALA A 213 4.24 -7.87 9.91
C ALA A 213 4.45 -6.79 10.99
N LYS A 214 5.69 -6.34 11.15
CA LYS A 214 6.04 -5.23 12.06
C LYS A 214 6.08 -3.88 11.34
N VAL A 215 6.51 -3.88 10.09
CA VAL A 215 6.68 -2.69 9.25
C VAL A 215 6.21 -2.98 7.83
N PRO A 216 5.74 -1.98 7.07
CA PRO A 216 5.24 -2.18 5.72
C PRO A 216 6.22 -2.87 4.76
N ASN A 217 7.52 -2.62 4.88
CA ASN A 217 8.54 -3.25 4.03
C ASN A 217 8.58 -4.78 4.14
N GLU A 218 8.13 -5.38 5.24
CA GLU A 218 8.04 -6.85 5.35
C GLU A 218 6.98 -7.41 4.39
N LEU A 219 5.96 -6.62 4.03
CA LEU A 219 4.85 -7.04 3.15
C LEU A 219 5.18 -6.87 1.66
N GLN A 220 6.14 -6.02 1.32
CA GLN A 220 6.51 -5.72 -0.07
C GLN A 220 6.84 -6.99 -0.90
N PRO A 221 7.61 -7.98 -0.39
CA PRO A 221 7.90 -9.21 -1.14
C PRO A 221 6.66 -10.06 -1.45
N LEU A 222 5.59 -9.96 -0.66
CA LEU A 222 4.34 -10.68 -0.92
C LEU A 222 3.56 -10.02 -2.06
N LEU A 223 3.62 -8.70 -2.19
CA LEU A 223 3.00 -7.98 -3.30
C LEU A 223 3.72 -8.27 -4.63
N GLU A 224 5.02 -8.53 -4.57
CA GLU A 224 5.87 -8.86 -5.73
C GLU A 224 5.71 -10.30 -6.24
N ALA A 225 5.01 -11.16 -5.48
CA ALA A 225 4.76 -12.53 -5.88
C ALA A 225 3.74 -12.61 -7.02
N ASP A 226 4.09 -13.34 -8.08
CA ASP A 226 3.27 -13.56 -9.28
C ASP A 226 2.73 -15.00 -9.39
N THR A 227 3.07 -15.86 -8.43
CA THR A 227 2.58 -17.25 -8.32
C THR A 227 2.20 -17.58 -6.88
N ILE A 228 1.32 -18.57 -6.70
CA ILE A 228 0.94 -18.98 -5.34
C ILE A 228 2.12 -19.53 -4.54
N ASP A 229 3.03 -20.27 -5.19
CA ASP A 229 4.17 -20.88 -4.53
C ASP A 229 5.13 -19.82 -3.96
N THR A 230 5.42 -18.77 -4.75
CA THR A 230 6.25 -17.65 -4.30
C THR A 230 5.54 -16.87 -3.18
N LEU A 231 4.24 -16.63 -3.30
CA LEU A 231 3.47 -15.95 -2.25
C LEU A 231 3.51 -16.73 -0.92
N ILE A 232 3.33 -18.05 -0.98
CA ILE A 232 3.41 -18.92 0.21
C ILE A 232 4.82 -18.91 0.79
N GLU A 233 5.87 -19.00 -0.04
CA GLU A 233 7.27 -18.94 0.41
C GLU A 233 7.57 -17.61 1.12
N LYS A 234 7.23 -16.47 0.52
CA LYS A 234 7.44 -15.15 1.13
C LYS A 234 6.64 -14.95 2.41
N THR A 235 5.43 -15.49 2.47
CA THR A 235 4.65 -15.47 3.71
C THR A 235 5.31 -16.34 4.79
N LYS A 236 5.87 -17.50 4.45
CA LYS A 236 6.64 -18.32 5.41
C LYS A 236 7.88 -17.59 5.90
N GLU A 237 8.66 -16.97 5.01
CA GLU A 237 9.84 -16.18 5.38
C GLU A 237 9.48 -15.06 6.36
N LEU A 238 8.38 -14.34 6.09
CA LEU A 238 7.85 -13.30 6.98
C LEU A 238 7.46 -13.88 8.33
N LEU A 239 6.73 -15.00 8.37
CA LEU A 239 6.20 -15.58 9.60
C LEU A 239 7.21 -16.43 10.37
N THR A 240 8.39 -16.71 9.82
CA THR A 240 9.42 -17.48 10.52
C THR A 240 10.13 -16.60 11.53
N VAL A 241 10.19 -17.07 12.77
CA VAL A 241 10.99 -16.44 13.84
C VAL A 241 12.47 -16.56 13.47
N LYS A 242 13.17 -15.43 13.42
CA LYS A 242 14.62 -15.35 13.23
C LYS A 242 15.35 -15.38 14.56
#